data_AF-A0A6M0FKG4-F1
#
_entry.id   AF-A0A6M0FKG4-F1
#
_cell.length_a   1.000
_cell.length_b   1.000
_cell.length_c   1.000
_cell.angle_alpha   90.00
_cell.angle_beta   90.00
_cell.angle_gamma   90.00
#
_symmetry.space_group_name_H-M   'P 1'
#
loop_
_entity.id
_entity.type
_entity.pdbx_description
1 polymer ?
#
loop_
_entity_poly.entity_id
_entity_poly.type
_entity_poly.pdbx_seq_one_letter_code
_entity_poly.pdbx_strand_id
1 'polypeptide(L)'
;MVQSEKMSSIEQMVAGVAQEINNPVSFIHGNLGYATEYTQDLLKLIELYQQHLPNPPEDITEMLEDLDLDFLREDLDKLLKSMRMGTERITEIVKSLRTFSRLDEAQLKEVNIHESIDSTVLRNLR
;
A
#
# COMPACT_ATOMS: atom_id res chain seq x y z
N MET A 1 -30.93 -22.49 2.38
CA MET A 1 -29.63 -23.18 2.38
C MET A 1 -28.80 -22.83 1.14
N VAL A 2 -29.31 -23.01 -0.09
CA VAL A 2 -28.56 -22.70 -1.34
C VAL A 2 -28.10 -21.24 -1.50
N GLN A 3 -28.89 -20.24 -1.05
CA GLN A 3 -28.48 -18.82 -1.12
C GLN A 3 -27.34 -18.47 -0.14
N SER A 4 -27.33 -19.08 1.05
CA SER A 4 -26.31 -18.83 2.07
C SER A 4 -24.95 -19.42 1.69
N GLU A 5 -24.93 -20.59 1.05
CA GLU A 5 -23.69 -21.23 0.57
C GLU A 5 -23.07 -20.47 -0.61
N LYS A 6 -23.91 -19.92 -1.51
CA LYS A 6 -23.45 -19.02 -2.58
C LYS A 6 -22.83 -17.74 -2.03
N MET A 7 -23.42 -17.15 -0.99
CA MET A 7 -22.91 -15.92 -0.38
C MET A 7 -21.57 -16.15 0.33
N SER A 8 -21.45 -17.25 1.10
CA SER A 8 -20.20 -17.64 1.76
C SER A 8 -19.04 -17.91 0.79
N SER A 9 -19.34 -18.48 -0.38
CA SER A 9 -18.33 -18.70 -1.44
C SER A 9 -17.82 -17.38 -2.04
N ILE A 10 -18.70 -16.38 -2.17
CA ILE A 10 -18.34 -15.05 -2.67
C ILE A 10 -17.49 -14.30 -1.63
N GLU A 11 -17.82 -14.40 -0.35
CA GLU A 11 -17.04 -13.77 0.73
C GLU A 11 -15.62 -14.31 0.82
N GLN A 12 -15.44 -15.63 0.74
CA GLN A 12 -14.12 -16.25 0.71
C GLN A 12 -13.32 -15.81 -0.51
N MET A 13 -13.96 -15.72 -1.68
CA MET A 13 -13.32 -15.23 -2.90
C MET A 13 -12.91 -13.76 -2.77
N VAL A 14 -13.79 -12.90 -2.25
CA VAL A 14 -13.52 -11.47 -2.03
C VAL A 14 -12.39 -11.27 -1.02
N ALA A 15 -12.38 -12.03 0.07
CA ALA A 15 -11.30 -12.00 1.05
C ALA A 15 -9.96 -12.47 0.47
N GLY A 16 -9.97 -13.52 -0.37
CA GLY A 16 -8.81 -14.01 -1.08
C GLY A 16 -8.23 -12.97 -2.04
N VAL A 17 -9.08 -12.39 -2.90
CA VAL A 17 -8.68 -11.32 -3.83
C VAL A 17 -8.16 -10.10 -3.08
N ALA A 18 -8.81 -9.70 -1.98
CA ALA A 18 -8.34 -8.60 -1.14
C ALA A 18 -6.94 -8.86 -0.57
N GLN A 19 -6.66 -10.09 -0.12
CA GLN A 19 -5.34 -10.47 0.39
C GLN A 19 -4.28 -10.46 -0.73
N GLU A 20 -4.60 -11.01 -1.90
CA GLU A 20 -3.70 -11.05 -3.05
C GLU A 20 -3.38 -9.66 -3.62
N ILE A 21 -4.30 -8.69 -3.50
CA ILE A 21 -4.04 -7.27 -3.84
C ILE A 21 -3.19 -6.59 -2.77
N ASN A 22 -3.47 -6.84 -1.47
CA ASN A 22 -2.75 -6.19 -0.38
C ASN A 22 -1.26 -6.57 -0.36
N ASN A 23 -0.93 -7.82 -0.70
CA ASN A 23 0.46 -8.29 -0.71
C ASN A 23 1.38 -7.41 -1.60
N PRO A 24 1.07 -7.20 -2.90
CA PRO A 24 1.87 -6.32 -3.74
C PRO A 24 1.85 -4.86 -3.35
N VAL A 25 0.71 -4.35 -2.94
CA VAL A 25 0.60 -2.96 -2.49
C VAL A 25 1.47 -2.70 -1.25
N SER A 26 1.52 -3.66 -0.32
CA SER A 26 2.29 -3.52 0.92
C SER A 26 3.79 -3.47 0.66
N PHE A 27 4.32 -4.33 -0.21
CA PHE A 27 5.75 -4.26 -0.53
C PHE A 27 6.10 -3.03 -1.35
N ILE A 28 5.24 -2.57 -2.27
CA ILE A 28 5.47 -1.33 -3.01
C ILE A 28 5.49 -0.15 -2.03
N HIS A 29 4.47 -0.02 -1.18
CA HIS A 29 4.37 1.05 -0.20
C HIS A 29 5.55 1.08 0.77
N GLY A 30 5.97 -0.10 1.25
CA GLY A 30 7.16 -0.24 2.10
C GLY A 30 8.43 0.22 1.40
N ASN A 31 8.62 -0.17 0.14
CA ASN A 31 9.80 0.21 -0.64
C ASN A 31 9.82 1.69 -1.06
N LEU A 32 8.67 2.35 -1.17
CA LEU A 32 8.61 3.79 -1.49
C LEU A 32 9.28 4.65 -0.42
N GLY A 33 9.30 4.23 0.85
CA GLY A 33 10.07 4.91 1.90
C GLY A 33 11.56 4.96 1.58
N TYR A 34 12.14 3.78 1.31
CA TYR A 34 13.55 3.67 0.94
C TYR A 34 13.87 4.38 -0.37
N ALA A 35 13.01 4.28 -1.38
CA ALA A 35 13.19 4.97 -2.64
C ALA A 35 13.24 6.50 -2.47
N THR A 36 12.39 7.06 -1.59
CA THR A 36 12.43 8.49 -1.24
C THR A 36 13.75 8.86 -0.55
N GLU A 37 14.19 8.07 0.43
CA GLU A 37 15.44 8.32 1.15
C GLU A 37 16.66 8.28 0.21
N TYR A 38 16.78 7.24 -0.61
CA TYR A 38 17.89 7.10 -1.56
C TYR A 38 17.91 8.23 -2.57
N THR A 39 16.74 8.65 -3.07
CA THR A 39 16.63 9.77 -4.01
C THR A 39 17.11 11.07 -3.35
N GLN A 40 16.69 11.33 -2.10
CA GLN A 40 17.12 12.51 -1.37
C GLN A 40 18.61 12.53 -1.10
N ASP A 41 19.21 11.40 -0.75
CA ASP A 41 20.65 11.31 -0.50
C ASP A 41 21.48 11.51 -1.77
N LEU A 42 21.02 10.99 -2.91
CA LEU A 42 21.65 11.26 -4.21
C LEU A 42 21.55 12.74 -4.60
N LEU A 43 20.38 13.36 -4.42
CA LEU A 43 20.19 14.78 -4.71
C LEU A 43 21.06 15.68 -3.82
N LYS A 44 21.20 15.34 -2.53
CA LYS A 44 22.13 16.04 -1.61
C LYS A 44 23.58 15.91 -2.06
N LEU A 45 23.98 14.72 -2.51
CA LEU A 45 25.34 14.50 -3.00
C LEU A 45 25.63 15.35 -4.23
N ILE A 46 24.69 15.39 -5.19
CA ILE A 46 24.81 16.21 -6.40
C ILE A 46 24.94 17.70 -6.03
N GLU A 47 24.09 18.18 -5.11
CA GLU A 47 24.15 19.57 -4.64
C GLU A 47 25.50 19.89 -3.96
N LEU A 48 26.05 18.95 -3.18
CA LEU A 48 27.37 19.10 -2.58
C LEU A 48 28.48 19.20 -3.64
N TYR A 49 28.40 18.39 -4.70
CA TYR A 49 29.34 18.49 -5.83
C TYR A 49 29.24 19.84 -6.54
N GLN A 50 28.02 20.35 -6.81
CA GLN A 50 27.83 21.66 -7.43
C GLN A 50 28.40 22.80 -6.58
N GLN A 51 28.30 22.71 -5.26
CA GLN A 51 28.88 23.72 -4.34
C GLN A 51 30.42 23.71 -4.36
N HIS A 52 31.05 22.55 -4.56
CA HIS A 52 32.51 22.40 -4.51
C HIS A 52 33.18 22.45 -5.89
N LEU A 53 32.41 22.36 -6.96
CA LEU A 53 32.89 22.40 -8.34
C LEU A 53 32.12 23.47 -9.15
N PRO A 54 32.37 24.77 -8.88
CA PRO A 54 31.63 25.88 -9.51
C PRO A 54 31.93 26.03 -11.00
N ASN A 55 33.04 25.49 -11.49
CA ASN A 55 33.40 25.39 -12.91
C ASN A 55 33.65 23.93 -13.25
N PRO A 56 32.59 23.12 -13.44
CA PRO A 56 32.76 21.74 -13.86
C PRO A 56 33.32 21.67 -15.29
N PRO A 57 33.98 20.55 -15.64
CA PRO A 57 34.30 20.22 -17.02
C PRO A 57 33.11 20.36 -17.99
N GLU A 58 33.40 20.60 -19.27
CA GLU A 58 32.40 20.90 -20.31
C GLU A 58 31.39 19.76 -20.49
N ASP A 59 31.84 18.51 -20.44
CA ASP A 59 30.99 17.30 -20.51
C ASP A 59 29.98 17.22 -19.34
N ILE A 60 30.38 17.62 -18.14
CA ILE A 60 29.48 17.70 -16.98
C ILE A 60 28.51 18.87 -17.13
N THR A 61 28.96 20.00 -17.69
CA THR A 61 28.11 21.18 -17.91
C THR A 61 27.00 20.88 -18.90
N GLU A 62 27.33 20.29 -20.05
CA GLU A 62 26.34 19.85 -21.05
C GLU A 62 25.33 18.87 -20.45
N MET A 63 25.79 17.89 -19.67
CA MET A 63 24.90 16.94 -18.99
C MET A 63 23.97 17.64 -17.99
N LEU A 64 24.46 18.63 -17.22
CA LEU A 64 23.64 19.36 -16.25
C LEU A 64 22.55 20.21 -16.93
N GLU A 65 22.85 20.81 -18.08
CA GLU A 65 21.89 21.54 -18.89
C GLU A 65 20.82 20.61 -19.48
N ASP A 66 21.23 19.46 -20.02
CA ASP A 66 20.30 18.45 -20.59
C ASP A 66 19.39 17.82 -19.54
N LEU A 67 19.89 17.62 -18.32
CA LEU A 67 19.18 16.91 -17.26
C LEU A 67 18.09 17.76 -16.57
N ASP A 68 18.25 19.10 -16.57
CA ASP A 68 17.43 20.04 -15.78
C ASP A 68 17.21 19.54 -14.35
N LEU A 69 18.26 19.63 -13.53
CA LEU A 69 18.27 19.06 -12.18
C LEU A 69 17.18 19.61 -11.25
N ASP A 70 16.81 20.89 -11.40
CA ASP A 70 15.77 21.51 -10.58
C ASP A 70 14.40 20.92 -10.93
N PHE A 71 14.10 20.78 -12.22
CA PHE A 71 12.91 20.07 -12.67
C PHE A 71 12.90 18.61 -12.19
N LEU A 72 14.00 17.88 -12.37
CA LEU A 72 14.10 16.48 -11.98
C LEU A 72 13.87 16.29 -10.47
N ARG A 73 14.45 17.17 -9.65
CA ARG A 73 14.28 17.17 -8.20
C ARG A 73 12.81 17.34 -7.81
N GLU A 74 12.12 18.31 -8.40
CA GLU A 74 10.70 18.52 -8.13
C GLU A 74 9.83 17.37 -8.63
N ASP A 75 10.10 16.87 -9.83
CA ASP A 75 9.29 15.82 -10.44
C ASP A 75 9.45 14.49 -9.70
N LEU A 76 10.67 14.12 -9.29
CA LEU A 76 10.90 12.92 -8.48
C LEU A 76 10.15 12.95 -7.15
N ASP A 77 10.13 14.08 -6.45
CA ASP A 77 9.37 14.23 -5.20
C ASP A 77 7.86 14.08 -5.45
N LYS A 78 7.33 14.73 -6.50
CA LYS A 78 5.92 14.60 -6.91
C LYS A 78 5.58 13.16 -7.30
N LEU A 79 6.45 12.49 -8.04
CA LEU A 79 6.28 11.12 -8.52
C LEU A 79 6.23 10.13 -7.34
N LEU A 80 7.18 10.22 -6.41
CA LEU A 80 7.22 9.39 -5.20
C LEU A 80 6.00 9.61 -4.30
N LYS A 81 5.58 10.87 -4.11
CA LYS A 81 4.35 11.20 -3.37
C LYS A 81 3.11 10.66 -4.05
N SER A 82 3.01 10.77 -5.37
CA SER A 82 1.90 10.24 -6.16
C SER A 82 1.78 8.72 -6.02
N MET A 83 2.90 7.99 -6.12
CA MET A 83 2.93 6.54 -5.90
C MET A 83 2.49 6.17 -4.47
N ARG A 84 2.93 6.92 -3.46
CA ARG A 84 2.53 6.71 -2.07
C ARG A 84 1.02 6.87 -1.90
N MET A 85 0.45 7.97 -2.36
CA MET A 85 -1.00 8.20 -2.34
C MET A 85 -1.77 7.09 -3.08
N GLY A 86 -1.25 6.62 -4.22
CA GLY A 86 -1.84 5.52 -4.98
C GLY A 86 -1.92 4.23 -4.16
N THR A 87 -0.81 3.84 -3.50
CA THR A 87 -0.78 2.65 -2.65
C THR A 87 -1.68 2.76 -1.41
N GLU A 88 -1.77 3.94 -0.80
CA GLU A 88 -2.68 4.22 0.33
C GLU A 88 -4.15 4.06 -0.11
N ARG A 89 -4.51 4.66 -1.24
CA ARG A 89 -5.86 4.55 -1.81
C ARG A 89 -6.24 3.11 -2.15
N ILE A 90 -5.33 2.33 -2.72
CA ILE A 90 -5.61 0.90 -3.00
C ILE A 90 -5.82 0.16 -1.68
N THR A 91 -5.00 0.43 -0.66
CA THR A 91 -5.16 -0.16 0.67
C THR A 91 -6.52 0.16 1.28
N GLU A 92 -7.01 1.39 1.13
CA GLU A 92 -8.35 1.79 1.58
C GLU A 92 -9.47 1.08 0.82
N ILE A 93 -9.37 0.98 -0.50
CA ILE A 93 -10.35 0.26 -1.33
C ILE A 93 -10.45 -1.21 -0.89
N VAL A 94 -9.30 -1.86 -0.71
CA VAL A 94 -9.24 -3.27 -0.27
C VAL A 94 -9.81 -3.44 1.13
N LYS A 95 -9.53 -2.51 2.06
CA LYS A 95 -10.14 -2.50 3.40
C LYS A 95 -11.66 -2.36 3.33
N SER A 96 -12.16 -1.42 2.54
CA SER A 96 -13.61 -1.21 2.36
C SER A 96 -14.29 -2.42 1.75
N LEU A 97 -13.67 -3.08 0.75
CA LEU A 97 -14.17 -4.30 0.15
C LEU A 97 -14.31 -5.43 1.20
N ARG A 98 -13.31 -5.58 2.07
CA ARG A 98 -13.35 -6.56 3.17
C ARG A 98 -14.43 -6.24 4.21
N THR A 99 -14.65 -4.96 4.51
CA THR A 99 -15.70 -4.53 5.47
C THR A 99 -17.09 -4.74 4.90
N PHE A 100 -17.33 -4.39 3.63
CA PHE A 100 -18.60 -4.60 2.95
C PHE A 100 -19.00 -6.07 2.93
N SER A 101 -18.05 -6.95 2.57
CA SER A 101 -18.26 -8.40 2.61
C SER A 101 -18.64 -8.95 3.98
N ARG A 102 -18.37 -8.23 5.08
CA ARG A 102 -18.75 -8.63 6.45
C ARG A 102 -20.06 -7.99 6.92
N LEU A 103 -20.48 -6.87 6.33
CA LEU A 103 -21.71 -6.17 6.71
C LEU A 103 -22.98 -6.87 6.19
N ASP A 104 -22.88 -7.68 5.13
CA ASP A 104 -24.00 -8.53 4.66
C ASP A 104 -24.41 -9.59 5.71
N GLU A 105 -23.54 -9.95 6.66
CA GLU A 105 -23.90 -10.81 7.81
C GLU A 105 -24.63 -10.07 8.95
N ALA A 106 -24.56 -8.74 8.99
CA ALA A 106 -25.13 -7.94 10.09
C ALA A 106 -26.66 -7.79 10.03
N GLN A 107 -27.32 -8.41 9.05
CA GLN A 107 -28.75 -8.72 9.17
C GLN A 107 -28.90 -9.84 10.21
N LEU A 108 -29.00 -9.45 11.49
CA LEU A 108 -29.45 -10.23 12.67
C LEU A 108 -29.66 -11.72 12.38
N LYS A 109 -28.59 -12.53 12.44
CA LYS A 109 -28.75 -13.98 12.62
C LYS A 109 -29.31 -14.19 14.03
N GLU A 110 -30.45 -14.88 14.15
CA GLU A 110 -30.89 -15.44 15.43
C GLU A 110 -29.79 -16.37 15.92
N VAL A 111 -29.00 -15.90 16.89
CA VAL A 111 -27.96 -16.70 17.52
C VAL A 111 -28.64 -17.53 18.60
N ASN A 112 -28.55 -18.86 18.49
CA ASN A 112 -28.91 -19.74 19.58
C ASN A 112 -27.84 -19.59 20.69
N ILE A 113 -28.23 -18.89 21.76
CA ILE A 113 -27.36 -18.59 22.90
C ILE A 113 -26.88 -19.89 23.58
N HIS A 114 -27.68 -20.97 23.54
CA HIS A 114 -27.29 -22.25 24.13
C HIS A 114 -26.10 -22.90 23.40
N GLU A 115 -26.11 -22.94 22.06
CA GLU A 115 -24.97 -23.47 21.27
C GLU A 115 -23.69 -22.64 21.46
N SER A 116 -23.85 -21.33 21.66
CA SER A 116 -22.72 -20.41 21.84
C SER A 116 -22.03 -20.60 23.20
N ILE A 117 -22.81 -20.98 24.23
CA ILE A 117 -22.28 -21.30 25.56
C ILE A 117 -21.59 -22.68 25.54
N ASP A 118 -22.22 -23.70 24.96
CA ASP A 118 -21.67 -25.06 24.91
C ASP A 118 -20.35 -25.12 24.14
N SER A 119 -20.24 -24.39 23.02
CA SER A 119 -19.01 -24.32 22.22
C SER A 119 -17.87 -23.58 22.92
N THR A 120 -18.17 -22.59 23.78
CA THR A 120 -17.15 -21.83 24.53
C THR A 120 -16.64 -22.61 25.75
N VAL A 121 -17.52 -23.37 26.41
CA VAL A 121 -17.16 -24.19 27.57
C VAL A 121 -16.35 -25.42 27.15
N LEU A 122 -16.68 -26.06 26.03
CA LEU A 122 -15.91 -27.20 25.50
C LEU A 122 -14.51 -26.81 25.02
N ARG A 123 -14.30 -25.57 24.57
CA ARG A 123 -13.00 -25.10 24.06
C ARG A 123 -11.98 -24.74 25.16
N ASN A 124 -12.42 -24.57 26.41
CA ASN A 124 -11.57 -24.28 27.57
C ASN A 124 -11.36 -25.51 28.50
N LEU A 125 -11.74 -26.71 28.04
CA LEU A 125 -11.55 -27.98 28.78
C LEU A 125 -10.62 -28.97 28.04
N ARG A 126 -9.67 -28.47 27.24
CA ARG A 126 -8.52 -29.25 26.75
C ARG A 126 -7.21 -28.58 27.09
#